data_AF-A0A543PYV1-F1
#
_entry.id   AF-A0A543PYV1-F1
#
_cell.length_a   1.000
_cell.length_b   1.000
_cell.length_c   1.000
_cell.angle_alpha   90.00
_cell.angle_beta   90.00
_cell.angle_gamma   90.00
#
_symmetry.space_group_name_H-M   'P 1'
#
loop_
_entity.id
_entity.type
_entity.pdbx_description
1 polymer ?
#
loop_
_entity_poly.entity_id
_entity_poly.type
_entity_poly.pdbx_seq_one_letter_code
_entity_poly.pdbx_strand_id
1 'polypeptide(L)' 'MHAVLPSILSEFETADQEASYTTWLRTKVASSLADKRPGIPHDAVMAEMDAIIAEAETDAPRKG' A
#
# COMPACT_ATOMS: atom_id res chain seq x y z
N MET A 1 3.67 0.60 29.04
CA MET A 1 4.93 0.69 28.30
C MET A 1 4.95 -0.49 27.34
N HIS A 2 4.93 -0.24 26.03
CA HIS A 2 5.04 -1.29 25.03
C HIS A 2 6.50 -1.72 24.89
N ALA A 3 6.74 -3.01 24.67
CA ALA A 3 8.09 -3.50 24.43
C ALA A 3 8.61 -2.92 23.11
N VAL A 4 9.76 -2.23 23.18
CA VAL A 4 10.45 -1.71 22.00
C VAL A 4 11.14 -2.87 21.28
N LEU A 5 10.94 -2.98 19.97
CA LEU A 5 11.53 -4.02 19.14
C LEU A 5 12.86 -3.53 18.52
N PRO A 6 13.92 -4.36 18.52
CA PRO A 6 15.15 -4.03 17.81
C PRO A 6 14.94 -3.96 16.30
N SER A 7 15.52 -2.96 15.63
CA SER A 7 15.41 -2.76 14.17
C SER A 7 15.92 -3.93 13.33
N ILE A 8 16.83 -4.76 13.85
CA ILE A 8 17.32 -5.98 13.16
C ILE A 8 16.22 -7.06 13.12
N LEU A 9 15.27 -7.03 14.05
CA LEU A 9 14.23 -8.05 14.20
C LEU A 9 12.88 -7.61 13.61
N SER A 10 12.52 -6.32 13.76
CA SER A 10 11.26 -5.78 13.26
C SER A 10 11.45 -4.38 12.70
N GLU A 11 10.71 -4.07 11.64
CA GLU A 11 10.59 -2.71 11.09
C GLU A 11 9.68 -1.80 11.94
N PHE A 12 8.93 -2.39 12.88
CA PHE A 12 8.07 -1.66 13.80
C PHE A 12 8.81 -1.37 15.11
N GLU A 13 8.55 -0.19 15.67
CA GLU A 13 9.16 0.19 16.95
C GLU A 13 8.58 -0.60 18.12
N THR A 14 7.34 -1.09 18.01
CA THR A 14 6.64 -1.78 19.08
C THR A 14 5.80 -2.96 18.59
N ALA A 15 5.62 -3.95 19.46
CA ALA A 15 4.78 -5.11 19.18
C ALA A 15 3.31 -4.75 18.89
N ASP A 16 2.79 -3.70 19.54
CA ASP A 16 1.42 -3.23 19.32
C ASP A 16 1.24 -2.63 17.93
N GLN A 17 2.23 -1.88 17.44
CA GLN A 17 2.22 -1.34 16.08
C GLN A 17 2.26 -2.48 15.04
N GLU A 18 3.12 -3.48 15.25
CA GLU A 18 3.19 -4.67 14.39
C GLU A 18 1.88 -5.47 14.38
N ALA A 19 1.26 -5.66 15.55
CA ALA A 19 -0.02 -6.37 15.67
C ALA A 19 -1.17 -5.61 14.98
N SER A 20 -1.19 -4.27 15.11
CA SER A 20 -2.15 -3.40 14.43
C SER A 20 -1.98 -3.49 12.91
N TYR A 21 -0.75 -3.37 12.42
CA TYR A 21 -0.44 -3.50 10.99
C TYR A 21 -0.83 -4.87 10.45
N THR A 22 -0.49 -5.94 11.17
CA THR A 22 -0.82 -7.32 10.80
C THR A 22 -2.33 -7.52 10.69
N THR A 23 -3.11 -6.97 11.62
CA THR A 23 -4.58 -7.06 11.62
C THR A 23 -5.17 -6.35 10.40
N TRP A 24 -4.68 -5.14 10.10
CA TRP A 24 -5.07 -4.40 8.91
C TRP A 24 -4.69 -5.14 7.63
N LEU A 25 -3.45 -5.64 7.52
CA LEU A 25 -2.95 -6.32 6.34
C LEU A 25 -3.77 -7.58 6.05
N ARG A 26 -4.06 -8.39 7.08
CA ARG A 26 -4.90 -9.59 6.95
C ARG A 26 -6.30 -9.24 6.44
N THR A 27 -6.90 -8.18 6.97
CA THR A 27 -8.22 -7.70 6.52
C THR A 27 -8.17 -7.25 5.07
N LYS A 28 -7.15 -6.45 4.70
CA LYS A 28 -6.96 -5.97 3.33
C LYS A 28 -6.77 -7.13 2.34
N VAL A 29 -5.93 -8.10 2.67
CA VAL A 29 -5.68 -9.29 1.84
C VAL A 29 -6.95 -10.14 1.70
N ALA A 30 -7.69 -10.36 2.79
CA ALA A 30 -8.94 -11.12 2.74
C ALA A 30 -9.96 -10.44 1.79
N SER A 31 -10.11 -9.12 1.87
CA SER A 31 -10.96 -8.36 0.95
C SER A 31 -10.47 -8.45 -0.50
N SER A 32 -9.16 -8.37 -0.75
CA SER A 32 -8.59 -8.53 -2.10
C SER A 32 -8.82 -9.93 -2.67
N LEU A 33 -8.70 -10.98 -1.86
CA LEU A 33 -8.97 -12.37 -2.28
C LEU A 33 -10.46 -12.66 -2.49
N ALA A 34 -11.33 -11.93 -1.79
CA ALA A 34 -12.77 -12.03 -1.96
C ALA A 34 -13.26 -11.42 -3.29
N ASP A 35 -12.49 -10.49 -3.86
CA ASP A 35 -12.78 -9.89 -5.16
C ASP A 35 -12.78 -10.95 -6.27
N LYS A 36 -13.87 -10.99 -7.06
CA LYS A 36 -14.07 -11.97 -8.12
C LYS A 36 -13.65 -11.45 -9.50
N ARG A 37 -13.26 -10.18 -9.60
CA ARG A 37 -12.74 -9.64 -10.85
C ARG A 37 -11.46 -10.38 -11.22
N PRO A 38 -11.25 -10.74 -12.50
CA PRO A 38 -10.00 -11.33 -12.93
C PRO A 38 -8.86 -10.33 -12.73
N GLY A 39 -7.65 -10.85 -12.49
CA GLY A 39 -6.45 -10.02 -12.53
C GLY A 39 -6.27 -9.40 -13.92
N ILE A 40 -5.65 -8.23 -13.96
CA ILE A 40 -5.30 -7.55 -15.21
C ILE A 40 -3.84 -7.84 -15.61
N PRO A 41 -3.48 -7.83 -16.91
CA PRO A 41 -2.10 -7.96 -17.34
C PRO A 41 -1.22 -6.83 -16.78
N HIS A 42 0.08 -7.12 -16.60
CA HIS A 42 1.04 -6.11 -16.12
C HIS A 42 1.03 -4.82 -16.96
N ASP A 43 1.03 -4.95 -18.29
CA ASP A 43 1.04 -3.78 -19.19
C ASP A 43 -0.21 -2.90 -19.02
N ALA A 44 -1.36 -3.51 -18.68
CA ALA A 44 -2.59 -2.77 -18.41
C ALA A 44 -2.48 -1.97 -17.10
N VAL A 45 -1.86 -2.53 -16.06
CA VAL A 45 -1.55 -1.80 -14.81
C VAL A 45 -0.66 -0.60 -15.11
N MET A 46 0.41 -0.80 -15.89
CA MET A 46 1.36 0.28 -16.21
C MET A 46 0.70 1.41 -16.99
N ALA A 47 -0.13 1.08 -18.00
CA ALA A 47 -0.88 2.08 -18.75
C ALA A 47 -1.85 2.89 -17.88
N GLU A 48 -2.50 2.24 -16.91
CA GLU A 48 -3.38 2.92 -15.95
C GLU A 48 -2.58 3.85 -15.02
N MET A 49 -1.41 3.42 -14.55
CA MET A 49 -0.52 4.26 -13.72
C MET A 49 0.00 5.47 -14.49
N ASP A 50 0.42 5.30 -15.75
CA ASP A 50 0.88 6.41 -16.60
C ASP A 50 -0.21 7.47 -16.79
N ALA A 51 -1.46 7.05 -16.95
CA ALA A 51 -2.60 7.95 -17.07
C ALA A 51 -2.84 8.76 -15.78
N ILE A 52 -2.80 8.09 -14.62
CA ILE A 52 -2.95 8.75 -13.30
C ILE A 52 -1.82 9.77 -13.07
N ILE A 53 -0.58 9.42 -13.43
CA ILE A 53 0.56 10.33 -13.29
C ILE A 53 0.39 11.55 -14.19
N ALA A 54 0.03 11.35 -15.46
CA ALA A 54 -0.19 12.45 -16.40
C ALA A 54 -1.31 13.39 -15.97
N GLU A 55 -2.40 12.84 -15.40
CA GLU A 55 -3.48 13.63 -14.79
C GLU A 55 -2.96 14.45 -13.61
N ALA A 56 -2.24 13.82 -12.67
CA ALA A 56 -1.69 14.49 -11.50
C ALA A 56 -0.66 15.58 -11.86
N GLU A 57 0.13 15.40 -12.91
CA GLU A 57 1.09 16.40 -13.40
C GLU A 57 0.40 17.58 -14.08
N THR A 58 -0.73 17.34 -14.75
CA THR A 58 -1.55 18.40 -15.38
C THR A 58 -2.25 19.25 -14.32
N ASP A 59 -2.73 18.63 -13.25
CA ASP A 59 -3.40 19.28 -12.12
C ASP A 59 -2.42 19.95 -11.13
N ALA A 60 -1.13 19.63 -11.20
CA ALA A 60 -0.12 20.27 -10.38
C ALA A 60 -0.03 21.77 -10.73
N PRO A 61 0.04 22.67 -9.72
CA PRO A 61 0.22 24.09 -10.01
C PRO A 61 1.52 24.28 -10.79
N ARG A 62 1.41 24.79 -12.02
CA ARG A 62 2.55 25.17 -12.85
C ARG A 62 3.51 26.01 -12.00
N LYS A 63 4.66 25.44 -11.61
CA LYS A 63 5.76 26.19 -11.01
C LYS A 63 6.26 27.16 -12.11
N GLY A 64 5.82 28.42 -12.00
CA GLY A 64 6.39 29.54 -12.74
C GLY A 64 7.74 29.94 -12.21
#